data_AF-A0A925WHS2-F1
#
_entry.id   AF-A0A925WHS2-F1
#
_cell.length_a   1.000
_cell.length_b   1.000
_cell.length_c   1.000
_cell.angle_alpha   90.00
_cell.angle_beta   90.00
_cell.angle_gamma   90.00
#
_symmetry.space_group_name_H-M   'P 1'
#
loop_
_entity.id
_entity.type
_entity.pdbx_description
1 polymer ?
#
loop_
_entity_poly.entity_id
_entity_poly.type
_entity_poly.pdbx_seq_one_letter_code
_entity_poly.pdbx_strand_id
1 'polypeptide(L)' 'MQLSELLPALHQLPRADKFRAVQFLTTELAQDEGSLLNGAEYPIWSPYEAHDAAATLTHYLREQTEKK' A
#
# COMPACT_ATOMS: atom_id res chain seq x y z
N MET A 1 -1.92 25.13 9.23
CA MET A 1 -1.40 25.20 7.85
C MET A 1 -2.36 24.48 6.94
N GLN A 2 -2.64 25.03 5.77
CA GLN A 2 -3.48 24.37 4.77
C GLN A 2 -2.60 23.73 3.68
N LEU A 3 -3.06 22.63 3.09
CA LEU A 3 -2.32 21.95 2.01
C LEU A 3 -2.08 22.88 0.80
N SER A 4 -3.02 23.77 0.53
CA SER A 4 -2.94 24.82 -0.49
C SER A 4 -1.74 25.76 -0.30
N GLU A 5 -1.29 25.96 0.94
CA GLU A 5 -0.13 26.80 1.28
C GLU A 5 1.20 26.03 1.16
N LEU A 6 1.16 24.69 1.30
CA LEU A 6 2.34 23.82 1.31
C LEU A 6 2.76 23.35 -0.10
N LEU A 7 1.77 23.15 -0.99
CA LEU A 7 1.99 22.69 -2.37
C LEU A 7 2.94 23.58 -3.18
N PRO A 8 2.85 24.93 -3.12
CA PRO A 8 3.79 25.80 -3.82
C PRO A 8 5.23 25.61 -3.34
N ALA A 9 5.45 25.43 -2.03
CA ALA A 9 6.78 25.20 -1.46
C ALA A 9 7.36 23.85 -1.89
N LEU A 10 6.54 22.78 -1.87
CA LEU A 10 6.91 21.47 -2.39
C LEU A 10 7.30 21.51 -3.88
N HIS A 11 6.60 22.32 -4.69
CA HIS A 11 6.93 22.47 -6.11
C HIS A 11 8.27 23.16 -6.37
N GLN A 12 8.72 24.03 -5.47
CA GLN A 12 10.02 24.73 -5.59
C GLN A 12 11.21 23.83 -5.25
N LEU A 13 10.99 22.67 -4.62
CA LEU A 13 12.06 21.76 -4.26
C LEU A 13 12.72 21.09 -5.49
N PRO A 14 14.03 20.81 -5.42
CA PRO A 14 14.72 19.92 -6.35
C PRO A 14 14.05 18.54 -6.40
N ARG A 15 14.17 17.85 -7.55
CA ARG A 15 13.55 16.52 -7.76
C ARG A 15 13.92 15.52 -6.64
N ALA A 16 15.17 15.51 -6.19
CA ALA A 16 15.62 14.63 -5.11
C ALA A 16 14.91 14.91 -3.79
N ASP A 17 14.72 16.17 -3.44
CA ASP A 17 14.09 16.57 -2.17
C ASP A 17 12.57 16.36 -2.20
N LYS A 18 11.93 16.44 -3.38
CA LYS A 18 10.54 16.00 -3.56
C LYS A 18 10.37 14.52 -3.24
N PHE A 19 11.27 13.67 -3.73
CA PHE A 19 11.23 12.25 -3.41
C PHE A 19 11.44 11.98 -1.91
N ARG A 20 12.36 12.71 -1.27
CA ARG A 20 12.57 12.62 0.19
C ARG A 20 11.33 13.05 0.98
N ALA A 21 10.67 14.12 0.57
CA ALA A 21 9.43 14.58 1.20
C ALA A 21 8.31 13.54 1.08
N VAL A 22 8.14 12.93 -0.11
CA VAL A 22 7.18 11.83 -0.30
C VAL A 22 7.54 10.64 0.60
N GLN A 23 8.80 10.21 0.61
CA GLN A 23 9.26 9.12 1.47
C GLN A 23 8.96 9.38 2.94
N PHE A 24 9.32 10.57 3.42
CA PHE A 24 9.05 10.99 4.80
C PHE A 24 7.57 10.89 5.14
N LEU A 25 6.69 11.50 4.32
CA LEU A 25 5.24 11.46 4.53
C LEU A 25 4.69 10.04 4.48
N THR A 26 5.13 9.21 3.54
CA THR A 26 4.69 7.81 3.47
C THR A 26 5.16 7.00 4.67
N THR A 27 6.34 7.28 5.23
CA THR A 27 6.83 6.61 6.44
C THR A 27 6.08 7.02 7.70
N GLU A 28 5.70 8.30 7.83
CA GLU A 28 4.85 8.74 8.95
C GLU A 28 3.45 8.13 8.86
N LEU A 29 2.83 8.16 7.67
CA LEU A 29 1.50 7.58 7.45
C LEU A 29 1.49 6.06 7.71
N ALA A 30 2.55 5.35 7.34
CA ALA A 30 2.68 3.92 7.61
C ALA A 30 2.90 3.59 9.09
N GLN A 31 3.46 4.51 9.89
CA GLN A 31 3.58 4.33 11.34
C GLN A 31 2.24 4.53 12.05
N ASP A 32 1.41 5.45 11.57
CA ASP A 32 0.11 5.77 12.18
C ASP A 32 -1.00 4.76 11.81
N GLU A 33 -0.90 4.08 10.66
CA GLU A 33 -1.86 3.05 10.21
C GLU A 33 -1.63 1.65 10.80
N GLY A 34 -0.79 1.52 11.83
CA GLY A 34 -0.53 0.25 12.49
C GLY A 34 0.40 -0.64 11.66
N SER A 35 1.66 -0.19 11.52
CA SER A 35 2.72 -1.04 11.00
C SER A 35 2.76 -2.39 11.73
N LEU A 36 2.99 -3.48 11.00
CA LEU A 36 3.22 -4.79 11.61
C LEU A 36 4.38 -4.65 12.61
N LEU A 37 4.11 -4.84 13.89
CA LEU A 37 5.08 -4.74 14.97
C LEU A 37 6.14 -5.82 14.75
N ASN A 38 7.41 -5.42 14.76
CA ASN A 38 8.52 -6.37 14.70
C ASN A 38 8.42 -7.35 15.89
N GLY A 39 8.31 -8.65 15.58
CA GLY A 39 8.20 -9.71 16.59
C GLY A 39 6.77 -10.02 17.04
N ALA A 40 5.75 -9.39 16.46
CA ALA A 40 4.36 -9.80 16.69
C ALA A 40 4.01 -11.04 15.86
N GLU A 41 3.40 -12.04 16.49
CA GLU A 41 2.72 -13.13 15.80
C GLU A 41 1.40 -12.62 15.26
N TYR A 42 1.35 -12.43 13.94
CA TYR A 42 0.10 -12.18 13.25
C TYR A 42 -0.56 -13.52 12.99
N PRO A 43 -1.83 -13.70 13.40
CA PRO A 43 -2.57 -14.88 12.99
C PRO A 43 -2.52 -14.95 11.46
N ILE A 44 -2.17 -16.12 10.92
CA ILE A 44 -2.32 -16.35 9.49
C ILE A 44 -3.84 -16.42 9.26
N TRP A 45 -4.43 -15.34 8.76
CA TRP A 45 -5.82 -15.34 8.27
C TRP A 45 -5.90 -16.06 6.92
N SER A 46 -5.25 -17.22 6.78
CA SER A 46 -5.68 -18.17 5.76
C SER A 46 -7.06 -18.61 6.23
N PRO A 47 -8.14 -18.37 5.46
CA PRO A 47 -9.43 -18.86 5.87
C PRO A 47 -9.27 -20.38 5.98
N TYR A 48 -9.44 -20.89 7.19
CA TYR A 48 -9.12 -22.28 7.58
C TYR A 48 -9.86 -23.30 6.70
N GLU A 49 -10.94 -22.85 6.06
CA GLU A 49 -11.82 -23.60 5.17
C GLU A 49 -11.92 -22.98 3.77
N ALA A 50 -10.89 -22.28 3.30
CA ALA A 50 -10.83 -21.69 1.96
C ALA A 50 -10.54 -22.72 0.86
N HIS A 51 -11.15 -23.91 0.92
CA HIS A 51 -10.88 -25.00 -0.02
C HIS A 51 -11.14 -24.58 -1.48
N ASP A 52 -12.08 -23.66 -1.67
CA ASP A 52 -12.47 -23.15 -2.99
C ASP A 52 -11.59 -22.00 -3.49
N ALA A 53 -10.68 -21.45 -2.67
CA ALA A 53 -9.88 -20.28 -3.05
C ALA A 53 -9.03 -20.52 -4.30
N ALA A 54 -8.48 -21.74 -4.44
CA ALA A 54 -7.72 -22.12 -5.63
C ALA A 54 -8.60 -22.12 -6.89
N ALA A 55 -9.85 -22.61 -6.78
CA ALA A 55 -10.79 -22.61 -7.88
C ALA A 55 -11.21 -21.18 -8.26
N THR A 56 -11.50 -20.32 -7.28
CA THR A 56 -11.84 -18.90 -7.50
C THR A 56 -10.71 -18.15 -8.19
N LEU A 57 -9.46 -18.31 -7.73
CA LEU A 57 -8.29 -17.68 -8.36
C LEU A 57 -8.08 -18.18 -9.79
N THR A 58 -8.25 -19.48 -10.02
CA THR A 58 -8.12 -20.06 -11.36
C THR A 58 -9.18 -19.52 -12.32
N HIS A 59 -10.43 -19.37 -11.86
CA HIS A 59 -11.51 -18.78 -12.65
C HIS A 59 -11.21 -17.32 -13.00
N TYR A 60 -10.83 -16.52 -12.00
CA TYR A 60 -10.48 -15.12 -12.18
C TYR A 60 -9.35 -14.94 -13.20
N LEU A 61 -8.28 -15.74 -13.10
CA LEU A 61 -7.16 -15.66 -14.04
C LEU A 61 -7.59 -15.98 -15.47
N ARG A 62 -8.44 -16.99 -15.68
CA ARG A 62 -8.99 -17.31 -17.01
C ARG A 62 -9.76 -16.14 -17.59
N GLU A 63 -10.67 -15.53 -16.81
CA GLU A 63 -11.42 -14.36 -17.25
C GLU A 63 -10.52 -13.19 -17.65
N GLN A 64 -9.39 -12.98 -16.96
CA GLN A 64 -8.44 -11.93 -17.31
C GLN A 64 -7.63 -12.28 -18.58
N THR A 65 -7.31 -13.56 -18.80
CA THR A 65 -6.55 -13.99 -19.98
C THR A 65 -7.39 -14.16 -21.24
N GLU A 66 -8.69 -14.47 -21.10
CA GLU A 66 -9.63 -14.65 -22.22
C GLU A 66 -10.25 -13.32 -22.70
N LYS A 67 -10.19 -12.26 -21.88
CA LYS A 67 -10.60 -10.90 -22.26
C LYS A 67 -9.54 -10.11 -23.05
N LYS A 68 -8.54 -10.79 -23.60
CA LYS A 68 -7.46 -10.20 -24.41
C LYS A 68 -7.56 -10.67 -25.86
#